data_AF-A0A5C2SH27-F1
#
_entry.id   AF-A0A5C2SH27-F1
#
_cell.length_a   1.000
_cell.length_b   1.000
_cell.length_c   1.000
_cell.angle_alpha   90.00
_cell.angle_beta   90.00
_cell.angle_gamma   90.00
#
_symmetry.space_group_name_H-M   'P 1'
#
loop_
_entity.id
_entity.type
_entity.pdbx_description
1 polymer ?
#
loop_
_entity_poly.entity_id
_entity_poly.type
_entity_poly.pdbx_seq_one_letter_code
_entity_poly.pdbx_strand_id
1 'polypeptide(L)' 'MDGKTYQENLMNMCASGQHDPTKKYGIFGIIMAVVCFPCGLICLFSDVEKRCVRCGAKC' A
#
# COMPACT_ATOMS: atom_id res chain seq x y z
N MET A 1 -29.69 5.21 3.20
CA MET A 1 -28.30 5.69 3.38
C MET A 1 -27.52 5.25 2.16
N ASP A 2 -27.35 6.17 1.21
CA ASP A 2 -26.85 5.92 -0.13
C ASP A 2 -25.35 5.64 -0.14
N GLY A 3 -24.97 4.37 -0.36
CA GLY A 3 -23.57 3.94 -0.42
C GLY A 3 -22.76 4.60 -1.56
N LYS A 4 -23.44 5.15 -2.58
CA LYS A 4 -22.81 5.89 -3.68
C LYS A 4 -22.17 7.20 -3.21
N THR A 5 -22.91 7.99 -2.43
CA THR A 5 -22.44 9.27 -1.89
C THR A 5 -21.28 9.09 -0.92
N TYR A 6 -21.26 7.97 -0.19
CA TYR A 6 -20.15 7.59 0.68
C TYR A 6 -18.87 7.30 -0.13
N GLN A 7 -18.97 6.52 -1.21
CA GLN A 7 -17.84 6.24 -2.11
C GLN A 7 -17.32 7.52 -2.79
N GLU A 8 -18.21 8.42 -3.20
CA GLU A 8 -17.84 9.71 -3.80
C GLU A 8 -17.07 10.59 -2.81
N ASN A 9 -17.53 10.68 -1.55
CA ASN A 9 -16.79 11.38 -0.50
C ASN A 9 -15.40 10.78 -0.27
N LEU A 10 -15.32 9.44 -0.20
CA LEU A 10 -14.06 8.75 0.01
C LEU A 10 -13.05 9.01 -1.12
N MET A 11 -13.51 9.00 -2.37
CA MET A 11 -12.70 9.32 -3.55
C MET A 11 -12.30 10.80 -3.59
N ASN A 12 -13.22 11.71 -3.26
CA ASN A 12 -12.97 13.16 -3.26
C ASN A 12 -11.90 13.55 -2.23
N MET A 13 -11.90 12.90 -1.07
CA MET A 13 -10.84 13.02 -0.06
C MET A 13 -9.48 12.47 -0.56
N CYS A 14 -9.47 11.36 -1.31
CA CYS A 14 -8.22 10.88 -1.94
C CYS A 14 -7.73 11.88 -2.99
N ALA A 15 -8.63 12.46 -3.80
CA ALA A 15 -8.30 13.50 -4.78
C ALA A 15 -7.81 14.81 -4.12
N SER A 16 -8.26 15.08 -2.89
CA SER A 16 -7.81 16.21 -2.07
C SER A 16 -6.44 15.97 -1.39
N GLY A 17 -5.79 14.83 -1.65
CA GLY A 17 -4.50 14.47 -1.06
C GLY A 17 -4.59 13.86 0.34
N GLN A 18 -5.79 13.63 0.88
CA GLN A 18 -6.00 12.92 2.15
C GLN A 18 -6.00 11.41 1.90
N HIS A 19 -4.84 10.89 1.48
CA HIS A 19 -4.62 9.46 1.37
C HIS A 19 -4.39 8.84 2.74
N ASP A 20 -4.95 7.66 2.96
CA ASP A 20 -4.71 6.85 4.16
C ASP A 20 -3.63 5.80 3.84
N PRO A 21 -2.36 6.04 4.21
CA PRO A 21 -1.26 5.18 3.81
C PRO A 21 -1.30 3.87 4.60
N THR A 22 -1.51 2.76 3.90
CA THR A 22 -1.29 1.42 4.46
C THR A 22 0.04 0.85 4.01
N LYS A 23 0.71 0.18 4.94
CA LYS A 23 1.92 -0.58 4.65
C LYS A 23 1.51 -2.00 4.28
N LYS A 24 1.77 -2.41 3.05
CA LYS A 24 1.72 -3.82 2.66
C LYS A 24 3.14 -4.30 2.40
N TYR A 25 3.51 -5.42 3.03
CA TYR A 25 4.76 -6.10 2.76
C TYR A 25 4.54 -7.00 1.55
N GLY A 26 5.34 -6.83 0.50
CA GLY A 26 5.24 -7.74 -0.64
C GLY A 26 5.69 -9.14 -0.24
N ILE A 27 4.82 -10.11 -0.50
CA ILE A 27 5.07 -11.54 -0.25
C ILE A 27 6.33 -12.00 -0.98
N PHE A 28 6.62 -11.43 -2.15
CA PHE A 28 7.82 -11.74 -2.93
C PHE A 28 9.12 -11.34 -2.19
N GLY A 29 9.13 -10.18 -1.52
CA GLY A 29 10.28 -9.75 -0.71
C GLY A 29 10.55 -10.68 0.46
N ILE A 30 9.49 -11.20 1.10
CA ILE A 30 9.59 -12.18 2.20
C ILE A 30 10.17 -13.50 1.69
N ILE A 31 9.68 -14.01 0.56
CA ILE A 31 10.18 -15.27 -0.02
C ILE A 31 11.65 -15.15 -0.40
N MET A 32 12.04 -14.03 -1.03
CA MET A 32 13.44 -13.79 -1.41
C MET A 32 14.37 -13.57 -0.21
N ALA A 33 13.88 -12.98 0.89
CA ALA A 33 14.61 -12.90 2.16
C ALA A 33 14.97 -14.26 2.73
N VAL A 34 14.07 -15.25 2.61
CA VAL A 34 14.29 -16.60 3.13
C VAL A 34 15.23 -17.41 2.22
N VAL A 35 15.09 -17.27 0.90
CA VAL A 35 15.86 -18.06 -0.09
C VAL A 35 17.27 -17.49 -0.32
N CYS A 36 17.46 -16.18 -0.17
CA CYS A 36 18.72 -15.48 -0.44
C CYS A 36 19.18 -14.63 0.77
N PHE A 37 19.62 -15.31 1.84
CA PHE A 37 20.37 -14.71 2.95
C PHE A 37 21.73 -14.25 2.39
N PRO A 38 22.00 -12.97 2.05
CA PRO A 38 21.65 -11.71 2.75
C PRO A 38 20.95 -10.65 1.88
N CYS A 39 20.84 -10.87 0.56
CA CYS A 39 20.31 -9.90 -0.41
C CYS A 39 18.80 -9.69 -0.23
N GLY A 40 18.07 -10.74 0.20
CA GLY A 40 16.63 -10.65 0.32
C GLY A 40 16.17 -9.81 1.53
N LEU A 41 16.99 -9.64 2.58
CA LEU A 41 16.70 -8.70 3.68
C LEU A 41 16.70 -7.24 3.20
N ILE A 42 17.58 -6.88 2.27
CA ILE A 42 17.63 -5.53 1.68
C ILE A 42 16.41 -5.30 0.79
N CYS A 43 16.03 -6.31 -0.01
CA CYS A 43 14.79 -6.26 -0.78
C CYS A 43 13.57 -6.09 0.12
N LEU A 44 13.51 -6.76 1.28
CA LEU A 44 12.40 -6.62 2.22
C LEU A 44 12.22 -5.19 2.74
N PHE A 45 13.32 -4.48 2.99
CA PHE A 45 13.29 -3.08 3.42
C PHE A 45 12.91 -2.12 2.29
N SER A 46 13.30 -2.42 1.05
CA SER A 46 12.93 -1.62 -0.13
C SER A 46 11.50 -1.89 -0.62
N ASP A 47 10.95 -3.08 -0.34
CA ASP A 47 9.62 -3.51 -0.79
C ASP A 47 8.49 -3.11 0.19
N VAL A 48 8.70 -2.02 0.92
CA VAL A 48 7.65 -1.38 1.72
C VAL A 48 6.94 -0.37 0.83
N GLU A 49 5.97 -0.84 0.06
CA GLU A 49 5.09 0.06 -0.69
C GLU A 49 4.01 0.64 0.23
N LYS A 50 4.06 1.96 0.42
CA LYS A 50 2.95 2.71 1.03
C LYS A 50 1.90 2.94 -0.05
N ARG A 51 0.73 2.33 0.13
CA ARG A 51 -0.39 2.48 -0.79
C ARG A 51 -1.61 2.97 -0.04
N CYS A 52 -2.44 3.79 -0.67
CA CYS A 52 -3.70 4.22 -0.05
C CYS A 52 -4.65 3.02 0.11
N VAL A 53 -5.22 2.79 1.29
CA VAL A 53 -6.28 1.76 1.44
C VAL A 53 -7.51 2.03 0.57
N ARG A 54 -7.80 3.31 0.29
CA ARG A 54 -9.05 3.73 -0.37
C ARG A 54 -8.94 3.72 -1.89
N CYS A 55 -7.85 4.25 -2.45
CA CYS A 55 -7.68 4.34 -3.91
C CYS A 55 -6.57 3.43 -4.47
N GLY A 56 -5.76 2.77 -3.64
CA GLY A 56 -4.68 1.88 -4.08
C GLY A 56 -3.48 2.57 -4.74
N ALA A 57 -3.53 3.89 -4.92
CA ALA A 57 -2.42 4.69 -5.42
C ALA A 57 -1.24 4.66 -4.44
N LYS A 58 -0.03 4.82 -4.99
CA LYS A 58 1.20 4.96 -4.21
C LYS A 58 1.16 6.33 -3.53
N CYS A 59 1.44 6.37 -2.22
CA CYS A 59 1.38 7.58 -1.39
C CYS A 59 2.76 7.97 -0.87
#